data_AF-A0AAD0WN60-F1
#
_entry.id   AF-A0AAD0WN60-F1
#
_cell.length_a   1.000
_cell.length_b   1.000
_cell.length_c   1.000
_cell.angle_alpha   90.00
_cell.angle_beta   90.00
_cell.angle_gamma   90.00
#
_symmetry.space_group_name_H-M   'P 1'
#
loop_
_entity.id
_entity.type
_entity.pdbx_description
1 polymer ?
#
loop_
_entity_poly.entity_id
_entity_poly.type
_entity_poly.pdbx_seq_one_letter_code
_entity_poly.pdbx_strand_id
1 'polypeptide(L)'
;MKFKFKIFFLILLSINLFAWDKEVEEVFKKYKVEGTIVIESLNKKKINIYNDKRASELFSSASTFKIPHSLIALNEGIVKKDSKIIWNKKVTKYKSCNKNQTIKSAFRNSCLWVYEKFASNIDTKRYKEYLKKMDYGDKNIKNNSIFWLDGTLKITTFGQIKFLKKLHLNELSFNQNDIDFIKNIMIEDKNESYILRAKTGWQGEYGWYIGYVQTKDDVWFFAMNIDTKSKSDLPKRKAMTLEILKLKGII
;
A
#
# COMPACT_ATOMS: atom_id res chain seq x y z
N MET A 1 12.55 -49.74 -45.36
CA MET A 1 12.70 -49.51 -43.90
C MET A 1 13.11 -48.05 -43.64
N LYS A 2 12.15 -47.12 -43.39
CA LYS A 2 12.39 -45.81 -42.76
C LYS A 2 11.07 -45.30 -42.15
N PHE A 3 10.86 -45.53 -40.85
CA PHE A 3 9.78 -44.92 -40.08
C PHE A 3 10.20 -43.49 -39.69
N LYS A 4 9.41 -42.47 -40.10
CA LYS A 4 9.58 -41.10 -39.62
C LYS A 4 8.71 -40.89 -38.38
N PHE A 5 9.34 -40.79 -37.22
CA PHE A 5 8.68 -40.42 -35.96
C PHE A 5 8.48 -38.90 -35.95
N LYS A 6 7.23 -38.42 -36.02
CA LYS A 6 6.90 -37.01 -35.75
C LYS A 6 6.71 -36.85 -34.25
N ILE A 7 7.69 -36.23 -33.58
CA ILE A 7 7.55 -35.79 -32.19
C ILE A 7 6.70 -34.53 -32.19
N PHE A 8 5.53 -34.59 -31.57
CA PHE A 8 4.65 -33.45 -31.36
C PHE A 8 5.05 -32.78 -30.04
N PHE A 9 5.61 -31.57 -30.11
CA PHE A 9 5.97 -30.79 -28.93
C PHE A 9 4.67 -30.17 -28.36
N LEU A 10 4.12 -30.76 -27.30
CA LEU A 10 2.96 -30.22 -26.62
C LEU A 10 3.43 -29.03 -25.74
N ILE A 11 3.28 -27.81 -26.25
CA ILE A 11 3.48 -26.59 -25.47
C ILE A 11 2.34 -26.54 -24.45
N LEU A 12 2.62 -26.92 -23.20
CA LEU A 12 1.73 -26.67 -22.06
C LEU A 12 1.68 -25.16 -21.81
N LEU A 13 0.76 -24.50 -22.49
CA LEU A 13 0.36 -23.14 -22.14
C LEU A 13 -0.34 -23.24 -20.78
N SER A 14 0.34 -22.86 -19.71
CA SER A 14 -0.27 -22.73 -18.39
C SER A 14 -1.28 -21.58 -18.46
N ILE A 15 -2.52 -21.91 -18.79
CA ILE A 15 -3.65 -21.00 -18.66
C ILE A 15 -3.80 -20.79 -17.15
N ASN A 16 -3.34 -19.64 -16.65
CA ASN A 16 -3.79 -19.16 -15.35
C ASN A 16 -5.29 -18.89 -15.52
N LEU A 17 -6.11 -19.90 -15.23
CA LEU A 17 -7.55 -19.73 -15.09
C LEU A 17 -7.75 -18.75 -13.93
N PHE A 18 -7.94 -17.48 -14.26
CA PHE A 18 -8.45 -16.48 -13.32
C PHE A 18 -9.87 -16.92 -12.96
N ALA A 19 -9.98 -17.77 -11.94
CA ALA A 19 -11.26 -18.15 -11.38
C ALA A 19 -11.88 -16.88 -10.78
N TRP A 20 -13.01 -16.46 -11.33
CA TRP A 20 -13.80 -15.38 -10.79
C TRP A 20 -14.17 -15.70 -9.35
N ASP A 21 -13.67 -14.88 -8.42
CA ASP A 21 -13.81 -15.12 -7.00
C ASP A 21 -15.17 -14.61 -6.49
N LYS A 22 -16.18 -15.46 -6.65
CA LYS A 22 -17.57 -15.15 -6.29
C LYS A 22 -17.70 -14.71 -4.83
N GLU A 23 -16.95 -15.30 -3.90
CA GLU A 23 -17.01 -14.93 -2.48
C GLU A 23 -16.55 -13.48 -2.25
N VAL A 24 -15.49 -13.05 -2.93
CA VAL A 24 -15.00 -11.68 -2.86
C VAL A 24 -16.01 -10.72 -3.50
N GLU A 25 -16.60 -11.09 -4.63
CA GLU A 25 -17.64 -10.27 -5.26
C GLU A 25 -18.85 -10.05 -4.32
N GLU A 26 -19.30 -11.07 -3.62
CA GLU A 26 -20.42 -10.95 -2.67
C GLU A 26 -20.11 -9.95 -1.54
N VAL A 27 -18.85 -9.83 -1.11
CA VAL A 27 -18.44 -8.76 -0.17
C VAL A 27 -18.62 -7.37 -0.80
N PHE A 28 -18.20 -7.17 -2.05
CA PHE A 28 -18.39 -5.88 -2.72
C PHE A 28 -19.88 -5.54 -2.91
N LYS A 29 -20.70 -6.51 -3.31
CA LYS A 29 -22.16 -6.38 -3.41
C LYS A 29 -22.79 -6.02 -2.06
N LYS A 30 -22.42 -6.72 -0.98
CA LYS A 30 -22.89 -6.47 0.40
C LYS A 30 -22.61 -5.03 0.84
N TYR A 31 -21.40 -4.52 0.59
CA TYR A 31 -20.99 -3.19 1.01
C TYR A 31 -21.46 -2.06 0.08
N LYS A 32 -21.97 -2.41 -1.11
CA LYS A 32 -22.50 -1.49 -2.14
C LYS A 32 -21.49 -0.41 -2.53
N VAL A 33 -20.26 -0.82 -2.81
CA VAL A 33 -19.17 0.07 -3.24
C VAL A 33 -18.51 -0.46 -4.50
N GLU A 34 -18.10 0.45 -5.37
CA GLU A 34 -17.24 0.15 -6.50
C GLU A 34 -15.78 0.14 -6.05
N GLY A 35 -15.01 -0.81 -6.54
CA GLY A 35 -13.61 -0.93 -6.14
C GLY A 35 -12.90 -2.16 -6.67
N THR A 36 -11.73 -2.40 -6.11
CA THR A 36 -10.83 -3.50 -6.41
C THR A 36 -10.09 -3.94 -5.15
N ILE A 37 -9.77 -5.22 -5.09
CA ILE A 37 -8.78 -5.74 -4.16
C ILE A 37 -7.84 -6.68 -4.91
N VAL A 38 -6.55 -6.59 -4.60
CA VAL A 38 -5.55 -7.61 -4.94
C VAL A 38 -5.02 -8.17 -3.62
N ILE A 39 -5.00 -9.50 -3.50
CA ILE A 39 -4.33 -10.23 -2.42
C ILE A 39 -3.35 -11.21 -3.06
N GLU A 40 -2.08 -11.16 -2.65
CA GLU A 40 -1.04 -11.99 -3.24
C GLU A 40 -0.17 -12.63 -2.15
N SER A 41 0.00 -13.95 -2.24
CA SER A 41 0.93 -14.70 -1.42
C SER A 41 2.37 -14.46 -1.88
N LEU A 42 3.31 -14.49 -0.93
CA LEU A 42 4.74 -14.48 -1.23
C LEU A 42 5.19 -15.82 -1.81
N ASN A 43 4.86 -16.93 -1.13
CA ASN A 43 5.48 -18.24 -1.40
C ASN A 43 4.57 -19.22 -2.16
N LYS A 44 3.25 -19.13 -1.97
CA LYS A 44 2.27 -20.12 -2.47
C LYS A 44 1.83 -19.87 -3.92
N LYS A 45 2.37 -18.83 -4.59
CA LYS A 45 1.98 -18.39 -5.95
C LYS A 45 0.46 -18.19 -6.11
N LYS A 46 -0.23 -17.84 -5.01
CA LYS A 46 -1.67 -17.58 -4.99
C LYS A 46 -1.94 -16.09 -5.13
N ILE A 47 -2.85 -15.73 -6.03
CA ILE A 47 -3.33 -14.37 -6.21
C ILE A 47 -4.86 -14.38 -6.28
N ASN A 48 -5.51 -13.53 -5.48
CA ASN A 48 -6.95 -13.27 -5.55
C ASN A 48 -7.14 -11.82 -6.01
N ILE A 49 -7.96 -11.63 -7.04
CA ILE A 49 -8.17 -10.33 -7.67
C ILE A 49 -9.66 -10.12 -7.87
N TYR A 50 -10.16 -8.97 -7.44
CA TYR A 50 -11.47 -8.47 -7.82
C TYR A 50 -11.30 -7.18 -8.61
N ASN A 51 -11.97 -7.10 -9.78
CA ASN A 51 -11.91 -5.96 -10.69
C ASN A 51 -10.46 -5.63 -11.11
N ASP A 52 -9.86 -6.53 -11.90
CA ASP A 52 -8.50 -6.43 -12.45
C ASP A 52 -8.29 -5.19 -13.35
N LYS A 53 -9.34 -4.80 -14.07
CA LYS A 53 -9.38 -3.55 -14.85
C LYS A 53 -9.07 -2.37 -13.94
N ARG A 54 -9.82 -2.19 -12.84
CA ARG A 54 -9.54 -1.13 -11.86
C ARG A 54 -8.23 -1.35 -11.12
N ALA A 55 -7.82 -2.59 -10.87
CA ALA A 55 -6.53 -2.89 -10.26
C ALA A 55 -5.33 -2.36 -11.07
N SER A 56 -5.52 -2.19 -12.39
CA SER A 56 -4.56 -1.66 -13.35
C SER A 56 -4.67 -0.15 -13.57
N GLU A 57 -5.69 0.52 -13.03
CA GLU A 57 -5.89 1.97 -13.15
C GLU A 57 -4.97 2.77 -12.21
N LEU A 58 -4.57 3.96 -12.65
CA LEU A 58 -3.68 4.86 -11.91
C LEU A 58 -4.49 5.80 -11.00
N PHE A 59 -4.29 5.68 -9.69
CA PHE A 59 -4.89 6.57 -8.69
C PHE A 59 -3.83 7.28 -7.86
N SER A 60 -4.17 8.43 -7.29
CA SER A 60 -3.35 9.07 -6.26
C SER A 60 -3.10 8.08 -5.12
N SER A 61 -1.84 7.96 -4.69
CA SER A 61 -1.49 7.09 -3.56
C SER A 61 -2.06 7.60 -2.23
N ALA A 62 -2.39 8.89 -2.15
CA ALA A 62 -2.88 9.55 -0.95
C ALA A 62 -2.00 9.23 0.28
N SER A 63 -2.61 9.04 1.45
CA SER A 63 -1.84 8.78 2.67
C SER A 63 -1.13 7.42 2.73
N THR A 64 -1.26 6.55 1.71
CA THR A 64 -0.42 5.33 1.63
C THR A 64 1.05 5.67 1.36
N PHE A 65 1.31 6.79 0.68
CA PHE A 65 2.66 7.31 0.43
C PHE A 65 3.44 7.63 1.70
N LYS A 66 2.78 7.72 2.86
CA LYS A 66 3.44 7.88 4.16
C LYS A 66 4.44 6.75 4.46
N ILE A 67 4.28 5.56 3.87
CA ILE A 67 5.24 4.46 4.00
C ILE A 67 6.59 4.84 3.34
N PRO A 68 6.69 5.03 2.01
CA PRO A 68 7.96 5.44 1.39
C PRO A 68 8.42 6.82 1.86
N HIS A 69 7.50 7.76 2.12
CA HIS A 69 7.88 9.10 2.56
C HIS A 69 8.58 9.09 3.93
N SER A 70 8.18 8.20 4.85
CA SER A 70 8.89 8.09 6.14
C SER A 70 10.31 7.55 5.98
N LEU A 71 10.54 6.60 5.05
CA LEU A 71 11.89 6.12 4.71
C LEU A 71 12.74 7.23 4.11
N ILE A 72 12.17 7.98 3.16
CA ILE A 72 12.84 9.12 2.53
C ILE A 72 13.24 10.16 3.57
N ALA A 73 12.33 10.54 4.48
CA ALA A 73 12.61 11.55 5.50
C ALA A 73 13.71 11.12 6.50
N LEU A 74 13.77 9.83 6.83
CA LEU A 74 14.86 9.26 7.62
C LEU A 74 16.19 9.31 6.86
N ASN A 75 16.18 8.90 5.59
CA ASN A 75 17.39 8.83 4.76
C ASN A 75 17.99 10.20 4.43
N GLU A 76 17.14 11.21 4.25
CA GLU A 76 17.56 12.61 4.08
C GLU A 76 17.96 13.29 5.40
N GLY A 77 17.88 12.59 6.54
CA GLY A 77 18.25 13.13 7.85
C GLY A 77 17.32 14.24 8.37
N ILE A 78 16.15 14.42 7.76
CA ILE A 78 15.14 15.44 8.16
C ILE A 78 14.58 15.14 9.55
N VAL A 79 14.54 13.86 9.91
CA VAL A 79 14.00 13.38 11.19
C VAL A 79 14.77 12.12 11.61
N LYS A 80 14.93 11.91 12.92
CA LYS A 80 15.42 10.65 13.50
C LYS A 80 14.25 9.87 14.11
N LYS A 81 14.43 8.57 14.35
CA LYS A 81 13.37 7.66 14.85
C LYS A 81 12.76 8.11 16.19
N ASP A 82 13.59 8.69 17.04
CA ASP A 82 13.28 9.21 18.38
C ASP A 82 12.90 10.70 18.39
N SER A 83 12.92 11.36 17.23
CA SER A 83 12.68 12.80 17.14
C SER A 83 11.26 13.19 17.57
N LYS A 84 11.18 14.24 18.37
CA LYS A 84 9.96 14.99 18.63
C LYS A 84 9.77 16.04 17.54
N ILE A 85 8.75 15.85 16.71
CA ILE A 85 8.37 16.74 15.63
C ILE A 85 7.48 17.85 16.21
N ILE A 86 8.03 19.06 16.29
CA ILE A 86 7.35 20.22 16.87
C ILE A 86 6.19 20.68 15.99
N TRP A 87 5.02 20.86 16.62
CA TRP A 87 3.79 21.28 15.97
C TRP A 87 3.85 22.74 15.53
N ASN A 88 3.52 22.98 14.27
CA ASN A 88 3.46 24.31 13.65
C ASN A 88 2.20 25.13 14.02
N LYS A 89 1.43 24.70 15.03
CA LYS A 89 0.16 25.31 15.48
C LYS A 89 -0.96 25.34 14.42
N LYS A 90 -0.79 24.70 13.26
CA LYS A 90 -1.85 24.52 12.26
C LYS A 90 -2.91 23.59 12.83
N VAL A 91 -4.09 24.13 13.14
CA VAL A 91 -5.24 23.38 13.65
C VAL A 91 -5.88 22.60 12.50
N THR A 92 -6.07 21.31 12.70
CA THR A 92 -6.77 20.42 11.76
C THR A 92 -8.05 19.90 12.40
N LYS A 93 -8.98 19.39 11.59
CA LYS A 93 -10.18 18.70 12.09
C LYS A 93 -9.88 17.42 12.89
N TYR A 94 -8.67 16.90 12.80
CA TYR A 94 -8.22 15.70 13.52
C TYR A 94 -7.48 16.12 14.79
N LYS A 95 -8.17 16.11 15.93
CA LYS A 95 -7.59 16.51 17.24
C LYS A 95 -6.28 15.77 17.56
N SER A 96 -6.14 14.51 17.17
CA SER A 96 -4.92 13.71 17.36
C SER A 96 -3.68 14.29 16.68
N CYS A 97 -3.84 15.15 15.67
CA CYS A 97 -2.77 15.81 14.95
C CYS A 97 -2.42 17.20 15.46
N ASN A 98 -3.23 17.80 16.34
CA ASN A 98 -3.05 19.16 16.84
C ASN A 98 -2.13 19.19 18.07
N LYS A 99 -0.96 18.57 17.93
CA LYS A 99 0.06 18.42 18.98
C LYS A 99 1.39 17.98 18.38
N ASN A 100 2.47 18.08 19.16
CA ASN A 100 3.77 17.50 18.81
C ASN A 100 3.62 16.02 18.46
N GLN A 101 4.41 15.54 17.50
CA GLN A 101 4.33 14.17 16.99
C GLN A 101 5.67 13.46 17.08
N THR A 102 5.63 12.14 16.96
CA THR A 102 6.73 11.30 16.49
C THR A 102 6.40 10.82 15.08
N ILE A 103 7.33 10.17 14.36
CA ILE A 103 7.01 9.50 13.10
C ILE A 103 5.88 8.49 13.32
N LYS A 104 5.96 7.69 14.40
CA LYS A 104 4.94 6.68 14.76
C LYS A 104 3.56 7.30 14.94
N SER A 105 3.44 8.37 15.73
CA SER A 105 2.12 8.99 15.99
C SER A 105 1.58 9.73 14.76
N ALA A 106 2.45 10.37 13.96
CA ALA A 106 2.07 11.01 12.71
C ALA A 106 1.62 10.01 11.64
N PHE A 107 2.31 8.86 11.54
CA PHE A 107 1.96 7.76 10.64
C PHE A 107 0.59 7.17 11.02
N ARG A 108 0.42 6.79 12.29
CA ARG A 108 -0.82 6.17 12.81
C ARG A 108 -2.04 7.08 12.66
N ASN A 109 -1.90 8.36 13.03
CA ASN A 109 -3.00 9.33 12.94
C ASN A 109 -3.10 10.00 11.56
N SER A 110 -2.23 9.63 10.62
CA SER A 110 -2.17 10.18 9.26
C SER A 110 -2.04 11.71 9.23
N CYS A 111 -1.25 12.30 10.13
CA CYS A 111 -1.13 13.75 10.30
C CYS A 111 -0.44 14.42 9.13
N LEU A 112 -1.23 15.07 8.27
CA LEU A 112 -0.77 15.65 7.01
C LEU A 112 0.36 16.68 7.20
N TRP A 113 0.22 17.59 8.17
CA TRP A 113 1.18 18.67 8.38
C TRP A 113 2.62 18.19 8.63
N VAL A 114 2.80 17.00 9.22
CA VAL A 114 4.13 16.41 9.43
C VAL A 114 4.78 16.04 8.11
N TYR A 115 4.00 15.44 7.19
CA TYR A 115 4.51 15.02 5.89
C TYR A 115 4.61 16.20 4.91
N GLU A 116 3.78 17.23 5.05
CA GLU A 116 4.00 18.52 4.37
C GLU A 116 5.36 19.12 4.79
N LYS A 117 5.69 19.07 6.09
CA LYS A 117 6.99 19.53 6.61
C LYS A 117 8.15 18.68 6.08
N PHE A 118 8.00 17.37 5.95
CA PHE A 118 9.04 16.54 5.33
C PHE A 118 9.23 16.92 3.86
N ALA A 119 8.13 17.06 3.10
CA ALA A 119 8.19 17.42 1.69
C ALA A 119 8.79 18.79 1.42
N SER A 120 8.55 19.78 2.28
CA SER A 120 9.16 21.11 2.12
C SER A 120 10.68 21.13 2.30
N ASN A 121 11.29 20.05 2.80
CA ASN A 121 12.74 19.92 3.02
C ASN A 121 13.42 19.01 1.98
N ILE A 122 12.69 18.56 0.94
CA ILE A 122 13.22 17.69 -0.10
C ILE A 122 12.84 18.27 -1.45
N ASP A 123 13.84 18.54 -2.29
CA ASP A 123 13.57 19.05 -3.62
C ASP A 123 12.91 17.99 -4.54
N THR A 124 12.29 18.48 -5.60
CA THR A 124 11.57 17.62 -6.57
C THR A 124 12.50 16.64 -7.29
N LYS A 125 13.75 17.01 -7.57
CA LYS A 125 14.70 16.13 -8.28
C LYS A 125 15.02 14.93 -7.40
N ARG A 126 15.29 15.16 -6.12
CA ARG A 126 15.56 14.13 -5.11
C ARG A 126 14.38 13.18 -4.93
N TYR A 127 13.15 13.70 -4.87
CA TYR A 127 11.97 12.82 -4.87
C TYR A 127 11.88 11.94 -6.11
N LYS A 128 12.13 12.47 -7.32
CA LYS A 128 12.13 11.68 -8.55
C LYS A 128 13.18 10.56 -8.51
N GLU A 129 14.37 10.83 -7.95
CA GLU A 129 15.40 9.80 -7.76
C GLU A 129 14.90 8.66 -6.85
N TYR A 130 14.27 9.00 -5.71
CA TYR A 130 13.70 8.00 -4.81
C TYR A 130 12.58 7.19 -5.46
N LEU A 131 11.63 7.85 -6.13
CA LEU A 131 10.53 7.18 -6.82
C LEU A 131 11.04 6.24 -7.92
N LYS A 132 12.10 6.63 -8.63
CA LYS A 132 12.78 5.78 -9.63
C LYS A 132 13.45 4.57 -8.97
N LYS A 133 14.24 4.77 -7.91
CA LYS A 133 14.94 3.68 -7.20
C LYS A 133 13.97 2.65 -6.61
N MET A 134 12.87 3.09 -6.02
CA MET A 134 11.84 2.19 -5.47
C MET A 134 10.97 1.56 -6.56
N ASP A 135 10.97 2.11 -7.77
CA ASP A 135 10.00 1.85 -8.82
C ASP A 135 8.55 2.08 -8.34
N TYR A 136 8.31 3.26 -7.74
CA TYR A 136 7.03 3.60 -7.14
C TYR A 136 6.13 4.40 -8.09
N GLY A 137 5.00 3.82 -8.49
CA GLY A 137 3.99 4.49 -9.30
C GLY A 137 4.48 4.97 -10.67
N ASP A 138 3.84 5.99 -11.21
CA ASP A 138 4.19 6.63 -12.49
C ASP A 138 5.36 7.62 -12.39
N LYS A 139 5.85 7.88 -11.16
CA LYS A 139 6.96 8.80 -10.84
C LYS A 139 6.72 10.25 -11.27
N ASN A 140 5.48 10.60 -11.59
CA ASN A 140 5.09 11.97 -11.94
C ASN A 140 4.86 12.75 -10.66
N ILE A 141 5.56 13.88 -10.50
CA ILE A 141 5.35 14.79 -9.37
C ILE A 141 5.46 16.23 -9.83
N LYS A 142 4.61 17.09 -9.25
CA LYS A 142 4.77 18.55 -9.31
C LYS A 142 5.71 19.01 -8.20
N ASN A 143 6.28 20.20 -8.38
CA ASN A 143 7.05 20.87 -7.33
C ASN A 143 6.11 21.48 -6.28
N ASN A 144 5.58 20.65 -5.38
CA ASN A 144 4.76 21.08 -4.25
C ASN A 144 4.90 20.12 -3.06
N SER A 145 4.34 20.48 -1.91
CA SER A 145 4.43 19.70 -0.67
C SER A 145 3.33 18.64 -0.50
N ILE A 146 2.53 18.37 -1.54
CA ILE A 146 1.35 17.48 -1.47
C ILE A 146 1.14 16.61 -2.72
N PHE A 147 2.20 16.34 -3.50
CA PHE A 147 2.13 15.65 -4.80
C PHE A 147 1.52 14.23 -4.72
N TRP A 148 1.54 13.62 -3.54
CA TRP A 148 0.91 12.32 -3.30
C TRP A 148 -0.59 12.41 -2.97
N LEU A 149 -1.15 13.62 -2.83
CA LEU A 149 -2.58 13.88 -2.58
C LEU A 149 -3.25 14.58 -3.74
N ASP A 150 -2.55 15.50 -4.41
CA ASP A 150 -3.09 16.34 -5.49
C ASP A 150 -3.35 15.59 -6.82
N GLY A 151 -3.03 14.29 -6.85
CA GLY A 151 -3.25 13.43 -8.01
C GLY A 151 -2.12 13.44 -9.03
N THR A 152 -0.98 14.06 -8.73
CA THR A 152 0.19 14.04 -9.63
C THR A 152 0.93 12.73 -9.58
N LEU A 153 1.29 12.25 -8.39
CA LEU A 153 1.85 10.91 -8.21
C LEU A 153 0.74 9.87 -8.17
N LYS A 154 0.72 9.00 -9.17
CA LYS A 154 -0.26 7.92 -9.26
C LYS A 154 0.38 6.55 -9.20
N ILE A 155 -0.37 5.58 -8.70
CA ILE A 155 0.03 4.18 -8.58
C ILE A 155 -1.20 3.28 -8.77
N THR A 156 -0.97 2.11 -9.35
CA THR A 156 -2.00 1.07 -9.52
C THR A 156 -2.10 0.20 -8.27
N THR A 157 -3.16 -0.59 -8.13
CA THR A 157 -3.30 -1.56 -7.04
C THR A 157 -2.18 -2.60 -7.10
N PHE A 158 -1.83 -3.08 -8.30
CA PHE A 158 -0.66 -3.95 -8.48
C PHE A 158 0.66 -3.26 -8.11
N GLY A 159 0.81 -1.97 -8.41
CA GLY A 159 1.98 -1.19 -8.01
C GLY A 159 2.14 -1.11 -6.50
N GLN A 160 1.04 -0.99 -5.74
CA GLN A 160 1.07 -1.04 -4.28
C GLN A 160 1.57 -2.40 -3.77
N ILE A 161 1.09 -3.51 -4.33
CA ILE A 161 1.56 -4.86 -4.00
C ILE A 161 3.06 -5.01 -4.29
N LYS A 162 3.50 -4.59 -5.47
CA LYS A 162 4.92 -4.63 -5.87
C LYS A 162 5.81 -3.85 -4.89
N PHE A 163 5.40 -2.64 -4.51
CA PHE A 163 6.13 -1.84 -3.52
C PHE A 163 6.18 -2.52 -2.14
N LEU A 164 5.06 -3.06 -1.67
CA LEU A 164 4.99 -3.72 -0.36
C LEU A 164 5.84 -5.00 -0.32
N LYS A 165 5.93 -5.75 -1.42
CA LYS A 165 6.85 -6.90 -1.56
C LYS A 165 8.30 -6.47 -1.40
N LYS A 166 8.74 -5.45 -2.14
CA LYS A 166 10.10 -4.90 -1.99
C LYS A 166 10.38 -4.43 -0.57
N LEU A 167 9.43 -3.74 0.06
CA LEU A 167 9.53 -3.32 1.45
C LEU A 167 9.72 -4.53 2.38
N HIS A 168 8.88 -5.56 2.24
CA HIS A 168 8.92 -6.76 3.07
C HIS A 168 10.23 -7.54 2.90
N LEU A 169 10.68 -7.73 1.66
CA LEU A 169 11.88 -8.46 1.29
C LEU A 169 13.20 -7.69 1.51
N ASN A 170 13.13 -6.45 2.03
CA ASN A 170 14.30 -5.57 2.22
C ASN A 170 15.02 -5.22 0.90
N GLU A 171 14.30 -5.14 -0.22
CA GLU A 171 14.85 -4.84 -1.55
C GLU A 171 14.87 -3.34 -1.88
N LEU A 172 14.43 -2.49 -0.94
CA LEU A 172 14.52 -1.04 -1.09
C LEU A 172 15.92 -0.57 -0.66
N SER A 173 16.56 0.29 -1.45
CA SER A 173 17.90 0.86 -1.15
C SER A 173 17.88 1.91 -0.03
N PHE A 174 17.49 1.52 1.18
CA PHE A 174 17.53 2.32 2.41
C PHE A 174 18.28 1.58 3.51
N ASN A 175 18.61 2.27 4.60
CA ASN A 175 19.18 1.64 5.79
C ASN A 175 18.22 0.57 6.35
N GLN A 176 18.73 -0.63 6.64
CA GLN A 176 17.92 -1.75 7.12
C GLN A 176 17.18 -1.41 8.43
N ASN A 177 17.83 -0.72 9.36
CA ASN A 177 17.21 -0.31 10.62
C ASN A 177 16.04 0.67 10.38
N ASP A 178 16.07 1.44 9.30
CA ASP A 178 14.97 2.36 8.94
C ASP A 178 13.80 1.57 8.35
N ILE A 179 14.08 0.60 7.48
CA ILE A 179 13.07 -0.33 6.96
C ILE A 179 12.37 -1.06 8.12
N ASP A 180 13.12 -1.61 9.06
CA ASP A 180 12.56 -2.33 10.21
C ASP A 180 11.73 -1.42 11.12
N PHE A 181 12.18 -0.19 11.34
CA PHE A 181 11.41 0.81 12.06
C PHE A 181 10.07 1.10 11.36
N ILE A 182 10.07 1.27 10.03
CA ILE A 182 8.84 1.52 9.27
C ILE A 182 7.91 0.30 9.30
N LYS A 183 8.43 -0.91 9.14
CA LYS A 183 7.64 -2.15 9.29
C LYS A 183 7.02 -2.27 10.68
N ASN A 184 7.70 -1.81 11.72
CA ASN A 184 7.20 -1.84 13.09
C ASN A 184 6.06 -0.82 13.32
N ILE A 185 6.20 0.42 12.84
CA ILE A 185 5.11 1.42 13.00
C ILE A 185 3.89 1.13 12.12
N MET A 186 4.05 0.29 11.10
CA MET A 186 2.95 -0.20 10.27
C MET A 186 2.08 -1.24 10.97
N ILE A 187 2.53 -1.88 12.07
CA ILE A 187 1.75 -2.88 12.79
C ILE A 187 0.46 -2.26 13.29
N GLU A 188 -0.66 -2.75 12.77
CA GLU A 188 -2.01 -2.34 13.14
C GLU A 188 -2.67 -3.33 14.09
N ASP A 189 -2.40 -4.62 13.89
CA ASP A 189 -2.91 -5.71 14.72
C ASP A 189 -1.89 -6.86 14.78
N LYS A 190 -1.86 -7.58 15.90
CA LYS A 190 -0.94 -8.69 16.14
C LYS A 190 -1.53 -9.64 17.18
N ASN A 191 -1.52 -10.93 16.88
CA ASN A 191 -1.82 -12.01 17.81
C ASN A 191 -0.83 -13.17 17.60
N GLU A 192 -1.13 -14.33 18.17
CA GLU A 192 -0.29 -15.53 18.06
C GLU A 192 -0.25 -16.11 16.64
N SER A 193 -1.30 -15.89 15.84
CA SER A 193 -1.46 -16.45 14.50
C SER A 193 -0.91 -15.54 13.39
N TYR A 194 -1.00 -14.22 13.56
CA TYR A 194 -0.58 -13.27 12.52
C TYR A 194 -0.09 -11.90 13.04
N ILE A 195 0.63 -11.20 12.16
CA ILE A 195 0.95 -9.77 12.28
C ILE A 195 0.41 -9.03 11.06
N LEU A 196 -0.54 -8.11 11.28
CA LEU A 196 -1.12 -7.25 10.26
C LEU A 196 -0.41 -5.89 10.25
N ARG A 197 0.16 -5.53 9.11
CA ARG A 197 0.79 -4.24 8.86
C ARG A 197 0.07 -3.50 7.76
N ALA A 198 -0.37 -2.26 8.00
CA ALA A 198 -1.19 -1.56 7.02
C ALA A 198 -1.13 -0.04 7.09
N LYS A 199 -1.60 0.59 6.01
CA LYS A 199 -1.85 2.03 5.94
C LYS A 199 -3.10 2.34 5.13
N THR A 200 -3.92 3.23 5.68
CA THR A 200 -5.06 3.85 4.97
C THR A 200 -4.65 5.07 4.15
N GLY A 201 -5.31 5.29 3.02
CA GLY A 201 -5.19 6.50 2.18
C GLY A 201 -6.56 7.02 1.77
N TRP A 202 -6.78 8.34 1.72
CA TRP A 202 -8.02 8.90 1.19
C TRP A 202 -7.68 10.17 0.44
N GLN A 203 -8.14 10.24 -0.81
CA GLN A 203 -7.92 11.41 -1.67
C GLN A 203 -9.11 12.37 -1.64
N GLY A 204 -10.32 11.87 -1.34
CA GLY A 204 -11.56 12.64 -1.37
C GLY A 204 -12.66 11.81 -2.02
N GLU A 205 -12.37 11.31 -3.22
CA GLU A 205 -13.32 10.55 -4.05
C GLU A 205 -13.14 9.04 -3.94
N TYR A 206 -11.93 8.59 -3.60
CA TYR A 206 -11.60 7.19 -3.38
C TYR A 206 -10.63 7.02 -2.21
N GLY A 207 -10.57 5.81 -1.68
CA GLY A 207 -9.70 5.48 -0.57
C GLY A 207 -9.04 4.11 -0.68
N TRP A 208 -7.88 4.04 -0.05
CA TRP A 208 -6.98 2.90 0.00
C TRP A 208 -6.95 2.24 1.38
N TYR A 209 -6.77 0.92 1.41
CA TYR A 209 -6.21 0.22 2.55
C TYR A 209 -5.23 -0.83 2.02
N ILE A 210 -3.95 -0.64 2.33
CA ILE A 210 -2.87 -1.48 1.77
C ILE A 210 -2.01 -2.01 2.90
N GLY A 211 -1.38 -3.16 2.70
CA GLY A 211 -0.57 -3.77 3.73
C GLY A 211 -0.17 -5.19 3.43
N TYR A 212 0.28 -5.88 4.46
CA TYR A 212 0.51 -7.31 4.41
C TYR A 212 0.25 -7.98 5.76
N VAL A 213 -0.18 -9.24 5.70
CA VAL A 213 -0.34 -10.14 6.83
C VAL A 213 0.82 -11.13 6.80
N GLN A 214 1.55 -11.21 7.90
CA GLN A 214 2.57 -12.23 8.10
C GLN A 214 2.00 -13.29 9.04
N THR A 215 1.87 -14.52 8.55
CA THR A 215 1.50 -15.70 9.34
C THR A 215 2.74 -16.56 9.60
N LYS A 216 2.56 -17.71 10.25
CA LYS A 216 3.65 -18.69 10.42
C LYS A 216 4.16 -19.25 9.08
N ASP A 217 3.28 -19.42 8.11
CA ASP A 217 3.57 -20.18 6.88
C ASP A 217 3.84 -19.29 5.67
N ASP A 218 3.40 -18.02 5.69
CA ASP A 218 3.44 -17.17 4.50
C ASP A 218 3.31 -15.68 4.82
N VAL A 219 3.50 -14.86 3.79
CA VAL A 219 3.22 -13.43 3.82
C VAL A 219 2.25 -13.08 2.71
N TRP A 220 1.14 -12.47 3.07
CA TRP A 220 0.05 -12.12 2.17
C TRP A 220 -0.05 -10.61 2.04
N PHE A 221 0.26 -10.10 0.85
CA PHE A 221 0.16 -8.69 0.51
C PHE A 221 -1.27 -8.38 0.08
N PHE A 222 -1.78 -7.22 0.45
CA PHE A 222 -3.09 -6.77 0.00
C PHE A 222 -3.08 -5.28 -0.36
N ALA A 223 -3.92 -4.93 -1.32
CA ALA A 223 -4.23 -3.55 -1.65
C ALA A 223 -5.70 -3.45 -2.06
N MET A 224 -6.47 -2.69 -1.27
CA MET A 224 -7.87 -2.35 -1.50
C MET A 224 -7.97 -0.91 -1.96
N ASN A 225 -8.71 -0.67 -3.04
CA ASN A 225 -9.11 0.68 -3.50
C ASN A 225 -10.62 0.69 -3.77
N ILE A 226 -11.34 1.62 -3.15
CA ILE A 226 -12.78 1.78 -3.36
C ILE A 226 -13.13 3.24 -3.60
N ASP A 227 -14.21 3.48 -4.32
CA ASP A 227 -14.85 4.80 -4.35
C ASP A 227 -15.49 5.11 -3.00
N THR A 228 -15.40 6.37 -2.60
CA THR A 228 -15.97 6.89 -1.36
C THR A 228 -16.93 8.02 -1.70
N LYS A 229 -18.22 7.71 -1.76
CA LYS A 229 -19.29 8.69 -2.02
C LYS A 229 -19.45 9.64 -0.83
N SER A 230 -19.13 9.16 0.38
CA SER A 230 -19.08 10.01 1.57
C SER A 230 -18.06 9.52 2.60
N LYS A 231 -17.84 10.30 3.66
CA LYS A 231 -16.92 9.93 4.75
C LYS A 231 -17.34 8.66 5.50
N SER A 232 -18.62 8.25 5.43
CA SER A 232 -19.08 7.00 6.05
C SER A 232 -18.58 5.76 5.31
N ASP A 233 -18.06 5.91 4.07
CA ASP A 233 -17.42 4.81 3.34
C ASP A 233 -16.00 4.54 3.81
N LEU A 234 -15.36 5.48 4.52
CA LEU A 234 -13.96 5.36 4.91
C LEU A 234 -13.65 4.11 5.76
N PRO A 235 -14.48 3.70 6.73
CA PRO A 235 -14.27 2.46 7.48
C PRO A 235 -14.42 1.20 6.63
N LYS A 236 -15.20 1.24 5.53
CA LYS A 236 -15.50 0.06 4.70
C LYS A 236 -14.25 -0.59 4.13
N ARG A 237 -13.26 0.21 3.70
CA ARG A 237 -11.97 -0.29 3.17
C ARG A 237 -11.30 -1.32 4.08
N LYS A 238 -11.21 -1.00 5.38
CA LYS A 238 -10.62 -1.90 6.37
C LYS A 238 -11.56 -3.07 6.64
N ALA A 239 -12.84 -2.80 6.88
CA ALA A 239 -13.82 -3.84 7.20
C ALA A 239 -13.90 -4.92 6.11
N MET A 240 -14.06 -4.51 4.85
CA MET A 240 -14.10 -5.41 3.68
C MET A 240 -12.80 -6.19 3.53
N THR A 241 -11.64 -5.53 3.68
CA THR A 241 -10.36 -6.22 3.57
C THR A 241 -10.21 -7.30 4.64
N LEU A 242 -10.56 -7.01 5.89
CA LEU A 242 -10.52 -7.99 6.97
C LEU A 242 -11.53 -9.13 6.75
N GLU A 243 -12.73 -8.83 6.26
CA GLU A 243 -13.72 -9.85 5.89
C GLU A 243 -13.18 -10.78 4.79
N ILE A 244 -12.57 -10.22 3.74
CA ILE A 244 -11.98 -11.01 2.64
C ILE A 244 -10.78 -11.82 3.11
N LEU A 245 -9.89 -11.26 3.95
CA LEU A 245 -8.76 -12.01 4.50
C LEU A 245 -9.22 -13.22 5.33
N LYS A 246 -10.32 -13.08 6.09
CA LYS A 246 -10.96 -14.20 6.82
C LYS A 246 -11.57 -15.23 5.87
N LEU A 247 -12.32 -14.79 4.85
CA LEU A 247 -12.90 -15.67 3.84
C LEU A 247 -11.83 -16.51 3.13
N LYS A 248 -10.64 -15.95 2.93
CA LYS A 248 -9.50 -16.65 2.32
C LYS A 248 -8.64 -17.43 3.32
N GLY A 249 -9.05 -17.52 4.58
CA GLY A 249 -8.34 -18.26 5.63
C GLY A 249 -6.93 -17.72 5.91
N ILE A 250 -6.71 -16.43 5.67
CA ILE A 250 -5.42 -15.77 5.90
C ILE A 250 -5.30 -15.29 7.34
N ILE A 251 -6.41 -14.81 7.92
CA ILE A 251 -6.54 -14.37 9.31
C ILE A 251 -7.76 -14.99 9.99
#